data_AF-A0A3Q9S9N4-F1
#
_entry.id   AF-A0A3Q9S9N4-F1
#
_cell.length_a   1.000
_cell.length_b   1.000
_cell.length_c   1.000
_cell.angle_alpha   90.00
_cell.angle_beta   90.00
_cell.angle_gamma   90.00
#
_symmetry.space_group_name_H-M   'P 1'
#
loop_
_entity.id
_entity.type
_entity.pdbx_description
1 polymer ?
#
loop_
_entity_poly.entity_id
_entity_poly.type
_entity_poly.pdbx_seq_one_letter_code
_entity_poly.pdbx_strand_id
1 'polypeptide(L)'
;MNKTHKILLVILLLIIIFVLSAFGMYKYNEYSESKVFNSLASQGKQYMIGKDYDKAIQTFKKALNYKNDPDIQNNLALAQSLKDENAKKQEISKDIQLANDAAKNSKYDDANKYLDEALKIDPNNSDVKNLKDAFAKTVQEQQEKAKYKLEVTNAKNGQNCKDSNSSENLLTQKQAYQIVCNKFTDCDIFVPKRSDYSDEMAEQAGNKYYLFYTEDKVDHSATDYLIGVDKKTGIMYEIYGHDPIKRIS
;
A
#
# COMPACT_ATOMS: atom_id res chain seq x y z
N MET A 1 -41.42 72.94 46.34
CA MET A 1 -40.07 72.43 46.04
C MET A 1 -39.14 73.59 45.73
N ASN A 2 -38.09 73.78 46.54
CA ASN A 2 -37.17 74.91 46.44
C ASN A 2 -36.34 74.84 45.16
N LYS A 3 -35.88 75.98 44.63
CA LYS A 3 -35.06 76.04 43.40
C LYS A 3 -33.86 75.07 43.46
N THR A 4 -33.25 74.93 44.63
CA THR A 4 -32.13 74.00 44.87
C THR A 4 -32.52 72.53 44.71
N HIS A 5 -33.69 72.11 45.19
CA HIS A 5 -34.18 70.73 45.01
C HIS A 5 -34.50 70.41 43.55
N LYS A 6 -35.03 71.38 42.79
CA LYS A 6 -35.26 71.22 41.34
C LYS A 6 -33.94 71.01 40.59
N ILE A 7 -32.92 71.79 40.91
CA ILE A 7 -31.58 71.66 40.31
C ILE A 7 -30.96 70.30 40.66
N LEU A 8 -31.06 69.87 41.92
CA LEU A 8 -30.49 68.60 42.38
C LEU A 8 -31.17 67.38 41.72
N LEU A 9 -32.50 67.45 41.49
CA LEU A 9 -33.26 66.41 40.80
C LEU A 9 -32.88 66.31 39.31
N VAL A 10 -32.65 67.45 38.65
CA VAL A 10 -32.16 67.48 37.26
C VAL A 10 -30.76 66.87 37.14
N ILE A 11 -29.85 67.18 38.07
CA ILE A 11 -28.50 66.59 38.09
C ILE A 11 -28.57 65.08 38.29
N LEU A 12 -29.42 64.59 39.21
CA LEU A 12 -29.62 63.16 39.44
C LEU A 12 -30.10 62.43 38.17
N LEU A 13 -31.06 63.02 37.45
CA LEU A 13 -31.56 62.46 36.19
C LEU A 13 -30.46 62.37 35.11
N LEU A 14 -29.61 63.39 35.00
CA LEU A 14 -28.49 63.37 34.06
C LEU A 14 -27.46 62.28 34.39
N ILE A 15 -27.17 62.04 35.68
CA ILE A 15 -26.28 60.96 36.12
C ILE A 15 -26.87 59.60 35.77
N ILE A 16 -28.17 59.39 35.98
CA ILE A 16 -28.84 58.12 35.64
C ILE A 16 -28.77 57.85 34.13
N ILE A 17 -29.02 58.86 33.29
CA ILE A 17 -28.92 58.72 31.83
C ILE A 17 -27.48 58.37 31.41
N PHE A 18 -26.49 59.03 32.01
CA PHE A 18 -25.07 58.74 31.74
C PHE A 18 -24.71 57.30 32.11
N VAL A 19 -25.11 56.83 33.30
CA VAL A 19 -24.86 55.44 33.74
C VAL A 19 -25.55 54.42 32.83
N LEU A 20 -26.80 54.66 32.42
CA LEU A 20 -27.50 53.78 31.48
C LEU A 20 -26.83 53.73 30.11
N SER A 21 -26.35 54.87 29.60
CA SER A 21 -25.63 54.94 28.33
C SER A 21 -24.27 54.22 28.39
N ALA A 22 -23.52 54.40 29.48
CA ALA A 22 -22.24 53.72 29.70
C ALA A 22 -22.43 52.19 29.87
N PHE A 23 -23.46 51.78 30.62
CA PHE A 23 -23.78 50.37 30.81
C PHE A 23 -24.27 49.71 29.51
N GLY A 24 -25.10 50.40 28.73
CA GLY A 24 -25.53 49.94 27.41
C GLY A 24 -24.37 49.76 26.44
N MET A 25 -23.43 50.73 26.41
CA MET A 25 -22.22 50.65 25.59
C MET A 25 -21.31 49.48 26.01
N TYR A 26 -21.12 49.27 27.32
CA TYR A 26 -20.35 48.15 27.86
C TYR A 26 -20.95 46.78 27.46
N LYS A 27 -22.24 46.57 27.73
CA LYS A 27 -22.92 45.30 27.38
C LYS A 27 -22.97 45.05 25.88
N TYR A 28 -23.11 46.09 25.08
CA TYR A 28 -23.10 45.97 23.61
C TYR A 28 -21.74 45.49 23.09
N ASN A 29 -20.64 46.01 23.65
CA ASN A 29 -19.30 45.58 23.27
C ASN A 29 -19.04 44.10 23.64
N GLU A 30 -19.38 43.71 24.87
CA GLU A 30 -19.26 42.32 25.34
C GLU A 30 -20.12 41.33 24.52
N TYR A 31 -21.35 41.73 24.16
CA TYR A 31 -22.23 40.93 23.30
C TYR A 31 -21.67 40.76 21.89
N SER A 32 -21.13 41.83 21.31
CA SER A 32 -20.51 41.81 19.98
C SER A 32 -19.28 40.90 19.94
N GLU A 33 -18.39 41.02 20.93
CA GLU A 33 -17.18 40.19 21.06
C GLU A 33 -17.52 38.71 21.24
N SER A 34 -18.53 38.38 22.05
CA SER A 34 -19.00 37.00 22.23
C SER A 34 -19.55 36.39 20.91
N LYS A 35 -20.28 37.18 20.12
CA LYS A 35 -20.79 36.72 18.81
C LYS A 35 -19.65 36.48 17.82
N VAL A 36 -18.68 37.37 17.76
CA VAL A 36 -17.49 37.22 16.89
C VAL A 36 -16.67 36.01 17.32
N PHE A 37 -16.43 35.85 18.62
CA PHE A 37 -15.75 34.68 19.19
C PHE A 37 -16.43 33.37 18.75
N ASN A 38 -17.74 33.24 18.98
CA ASN A 38 -18.49 32.04 18.63
C ASN A 38 -18.48 31.76 17.12
N SER A 39 -18.54 32.81 16.30
CA SER A 39 -18.43 32.68 14.84
C SER A 39 -17.05 32.16 14.42
N LEU A 40 -15.97 32.73 14.95
CA LEU A 40 -14.59 32.29 14.67
C LEU A 40 -14.35 30.86 15.17
N ALA A 41 -14.81 30.53 16.37
CA ALA A 41 -14.74 29.17 16.93
C ALA A 41 -15.43 28.15 16.00
N SER A 42 -16.62 28.48 15.51
CA SER A 42 -17.37 27.63 14.57
C SER A 42 -16.64 27.49 13.23
N GLN A 43 -16.17 28.60 12.65
CA GLN A 43 -15.41 28.59 11.40
C GLN A 43 -14.11 27.78 11.49
N GLY A 44 -13.37 27.91 12.59
CA GLY A 44 -12.16 27.13 12.83
C GLY A 44 -12.44 25.62 12.82
N LYS A 45 -13.54 25.19 13.44
CA LYS A 45 -13.99 23.79 13.40
C LYS A 45 -14.36 23.35 11.97
N GLN A 46 -15.06 24.20 11.21
CA GLN A 46 -15.40 23.90 9.81
C GLN A 46 -14.15 23.74 8.93
N TYR A 47 -13.14 24.60 9.09
CA TYR A 47 -11.86 24.44 8.39
C TYR A 47 -11.16 23.15 8.77
N MET A 48 -11.17 22.78 10.06
CA MET A 48 -10.57 21.53 10.53
C MET A 48 -11.28 20.29 9.95
N ILE A 49 -12.62 20.29 9.90
CA ILE A 49 -13.42 19.24 9.22
C ILE A 49 -13.08 19.19 7.73
N GLY A 50 -12.95 20.35 7.10
CA GLY A 50 -12.51 20.48 5.70
C GLY A 50 -11.04 20.17 5.47
N LYS A 51 -10.28 19.77 6.50
CA LYS A 51 -8.83 19.50 6.48
C LYS A 51 -7.97 20.70 6.06
N ASP A 52 -8.52 21.90 6.07
CA ASP A 52 -7.77 23.16 5.89
C ASP A 52 -7.19 23.57 7.25
N TYR A 53 -6.21 22.80 7.71
CA TYR A 53 -5.66 22.95 9.05
C TYR A 53 -4.98 24.30 9.26
N ASP A 54 -4.38 24.88 8.22
CA ASP A 54 -3.79 26.22 8.30
C ASP A 54 -4.84 27.30 8.59
N LYS A 55 -5.97 27.30 7.86
CA LYS A 55 -7.06 28.24 8.16
C LYS A 55 -7.70 27.95 9.52
N ALA A 56 -7.83 26.68 9.91
CA ALA A 56 -8.34 26.32 11.23
C ALA A 56 -7.48 26.92 12.35
N ILE A 57 -6.16 26.66 12.31
CA ILE A 57 -5.17 27.19 13.27
C ILE A 57 -5.23 28.71 13.34
N GLN A 58 -5.24 29.37 12.18
CA GLN A 58 -5.25 30.83 12.12
C GLN A 58 -6.57 31.40 12.68
N THR A 59 -7.70 30.74 12.44
CA THR A 59 -9.01 31.14 12.94
C THR A 59 -9.16 30.92 14.44
N PHE A 60 -8.68 29.80 14.97
CA PHE A 60 -8.68 29.56 16.43
C PHE A 60 -7.78 30.56 17.17
N LYS A 61 -6.61 30.90 16.63
CA LYS A 61 -5.76 31.98 17.19
C LYS A 61 -6.50 33.31 17.22
N LYS A 62 -7.24 33.67 16.16
CA LYS A 62 -8.09 34.88 16.15
C LYS A 62 -9.19 34.82 17.21
N ALA A 63 -9.85 33.68 17.40
CA ALA A 63 -10.86 33.51 18.45
C ALA A 63 -10.26 33.74 19.86
N LEU A 64 -9.06 33.22 20.11
CA LEU A 64 -8.37 33.38 21.40
C LEU A 64 -7.97 34.83 21.73
N ASN A 65 -7.93 35.73 20.73
CA ASN A 65 -7.73 37.16 20.98
C ASN A 65 -8.95 37.83 21.62
N TYR A 66 -10.15 37.26 21.49
CA TYR A 66 -11.37 37.77 22.10
C TYR A 66 -11.64 37.16 23.47
N LYS A 67 -11.40 35.86 23.60
CA LYS A 67 -11.66 35.13 24.85
C LYS A 67 -10.65 34.00 25.00
N ASN A 68 -9.98 33.96 26.14
CA ASN A 68 -9.20 32.80 26.53
C ASN A 68 -10.14 31.66 26.90
N ASP A 69 -10.24 30.66 26.02
CA ASP A 69 -11.21 29.58 26.14
C ASP A 69 -10.50 28.21 25.99
N PRO A 70 -10.55 27.34 27.02
CA PRO A 70 -9.84 26.05 27.01
C PRO A 70 -10.25 25.14 25.84
N ASP A 71 -11.51 25.16 25.41
CA ASP A 71 -11.96 24.32 24.30
C ASP A 71 -11.34 24.79 22.98
N ILE A 72 -11.18 26.10 22.80
CA ILE A 72 -10.53 26.66 21.61
C ILE A 72 -9.02 26.39 21.64
N GLN A 73 -8.37 26.43 22.81
CA GLN A 73 -6.97 26.01 22.95
C GLN A 73 -6.78 24.54 22.58
N ASN A 74 -7.66 23.66 23.06
CA ASN A 74 -7.65 22.24 22.72
C ASN A 74 -7.87 22.01 21.21
N ASN A 75 -8.81 22.73 20.60
CA ASN A 75 -9.05 22.64 19.15
C ASN A 75 -7.87 23.17 18.32
N LEU A 76 -7.18 24.22 18.80
CA LEU A 76 -5.96 24.73 18.18
C LEU A 76 -4.84 23.67 18.22
N ALA A 77 -4.61 23.06 19.37
CA ALA A 77 -3.62 21.99 19.52
C ALA A 77 -3.98 20.77 18.64
N LEU A 78 -5.25 20.38 18.61
CA LEU A 78 -5.73 19.31 17.74
C LEU A 78 -5.50 19.63 16.25
N ALA A 79 -5.81 20.85 15.81
CA ALA A 79 -5.59 21.25 14.42
C ALA A 79 -4.09 21.24 14.04
N GLN A 80 -3.20 21.58 14.96
CA GLN A 80 -1.75 21.47 14.77
C GLN A 80 -1.32 20.01 14.63
N SER A 81 -1.74 19.14 15.54
CA SER A 81 -1.44 17.70 15.47
C SER A 81 -1.96 17.07 14.17
N LEU A 82 -3.19 17.41 13.75
CA LEU A 82 -3.77 16.92 12.50
C LEU A 82 -3.02 17.43 11.27
N LYS A 83 -2.52 18.67 11.29
CA LYS A 83 -1.68 19.20 10.22
C LYS A 83 -0.40 18.39 10.09
N ASP A 84 0.28 18.14 11.20
CA ASP A 84 1.54 17.40 11.23
C ASP A 84 1.33 15.94 10.80
N GLU A 85 0.26 15.30 11.29
CA GLU A 85 -0.12 13.95 10.88
C GLU A 85 -0.44 13.88 9.38
N ASN A 86 -1.16 14.87 8.84
CA ASN A 86 -1.47 14.94 7.42
C ASN A 86 -0.21 15.15 6.56
N ALA A 87 0.72 15.98 7.01
CA ALA A 87 2.00 16.17 6.33
C ALA A 87 2.80 14.86 6.25
N LYS A 88 2.90 14.12 7.36
CA LYS A 88 3.52 12.79 7.40
C LYS A 88 2.86 11.81 6.43
N LYS A 89 1.52 11.77 6.40
CA LYS A 89 0.76 10.92 5.46
C LYS A 89 1.04 11.28 4.00
N GLN A 90 1.15 12.56 3.68
CA GLN A 90 1.48 13.01 2.32
C GLN A 90 2.90 12.60 1.91
N GLU A 91 3.86 12.71 2.83
CA GLU A 91 5.24 12.30 2.60
C GLU A 91 5.35 10.79 2.38
N ILE A 92 4.74 9.98 3.26
CA ILE A 92 4.64 8.53 3.09
C ILE A 92 3.98 8.17 1.75
N SER A 93 2.87 8.83 1.39
CA SER A 93 2.18 8.57 0.13
C SER A 93 3.06 8.88 -1.08
N LYS A 94 3.88 9.92 -1.02
CA LYS A 94 4.82 10.28 -2.09
C LYS A 94 5.90 9.21 -2.24
N ASP A 95 6.46 8.74 -1.13
CA ASP A 95 7.49 7.70 -1.15
C ASP A 95 6.93 6.36 -1.66
N ILE A 96 5.71 6.00 -1.27
CA ILE A 96 5.01 4.83 -1.83
C ILE A 96 4.84 4.96 -3.35
N GLN A 97 4.48 6.16 -3.84
CA GLN A 97 4.34 6.39 -5.29
C GLN A 97 5.68 6.22 -6.01
N LEU A 98 6.76 6.82 -5.49
CA LEU A 98 8.11 6.68 -6.05
C LEU A 98 8.58 5.22 -6.03
N ALA A 99 8.28 4.49 -4.96
CA ALA A 99 8.58 3.06 -4.85
C ALA A 99 7.87 2.24 -5.93
N ASN A 100 6.56 2.46 -6.11
CA ASN A 100 5.77 1.80 -7.14
C ASN A 100 6.28 2.11 -8.55
N ASP A 101 6.64 3.36 -8.83
CA ASP A 101 7.17 3.75 -10.14
C ASP A 101 8.57 3.16 -10.39
N ALA A 102 9.42 3.06 -9.37
CA ALA A 102 10.69 2.35 -9.46
C ALA A 102 10.49 0.84 -9.71
N ALA A 103 9.56 0.20 -8.99
CA ALA A 103 9.24 -1.21 -9.15
C ALA A 103 8.67 -1.56 -10.53
N LYS A 104 7.81 -0.69 -11.12
CA LYS A 104 7.34 -0.85 -12.52
C LYS A 104 8.47 -0.88 -13.53
N ASN A 105 9.59 -0.21 -13.22
CA ASN A 105 10.80 -0.19 -14.04
C ASN A 105 11.82 -1.28 -13.62
N SER A 106 11.38 -2.27 -12.81
CA SER A 106 12.21 -3.34 -12.24
C SER A 106 13.39 -2.85 -11.39
N LYS A 107 13.35 -1.60 -10.91
CA LYS A 107 14.38 -1.01 -10.03
C LYS A 107 14.01 -1.23 -8.57
N TYR A 108 14.02 -2.49 -8.14
CA TYR A 108 13.54 -2.86 -6.79
C TYR A 108 14.44 -2.34 -5.66
N ASP A 109 15.75 -2.18 -5.89
CA ASP A 109 16.65 -1.56 -4.91
C ASP A 109 16.28 -0.11 -4.64
N ASP A 110 15.94 0.65 -5.68
CA ASP A 110 15.47 2.03 -5.53
C ASP A 110 14.07 2.07 -4.90
N ALA A 111 13.19 1.14 -5.28
CA ALA A 111 11.88 1.01 -4.65
C ALA A 111 12.00 0.79 -3.14
N ASN A 112 12.88 -0.10 -2.70
CA ASN A 112 13.12 -0.38 -1.29
C ASN A 112 13.65 0.84 -0.53
N LYS A 113 14.51 1.67 -1.13
CA LYS A 113 14.99 2.91 -0.50
C LYS A 113 13.83 3.87 -0.19
N TYR A 114 12.90 4.06 -1.13
CA TYR A 114 11.73 4.91 -0.88
C TYR A 114 10.83 4.35 0.23
N LEU A 115 10.62 3.02 0.26
CA LEU A 115 9.85 2.39 1.35
C LEU A 115 10.56 2.52 2.70
N ASP A 116 11.89 2.49 2.74
CA ASP A 116 12.66 2.73 3.96
C ASP A 116 12.53 4.17 4.46
N GLU A 117 12.50 5.17 3.58
CA GLU A 117 12.21 6.56 3.97
C GLU A 117 10.81 6.69 4.57
N ALA A 118 9.79 6.07 3.96
CA ALA A 118 8.44 6.05 4.51
C ALA A 118 8.36 5.40 5.91
N LEU A 119 9.11 4.31 6.14
CA LEU A 119 9.17 3.64 7.45
C LEU A 119 9.94 4.43 8.51
N LYS A 120 10.80 5.40 8.14
CA LYS A 120 11.38 6.32 9.13
C LYS A 120 10.34 7.28 9.70
N ILE A 121 9.32 7.62 8.91
CA ILE A 121 8.24 8.52 9.33
C ILE A 121 7.22 7.77 10.20
N ASP A 122 6.81 6.58 9.76
CA ASP A 122 5.94 5.67 10.51
C ASP A 122 6.46 4.23 10.46
N PRO A 123 7.24 3.81 11.47
CA PRO A 123 7.82 2.46 11.54
C PRO A 123 6.78 1.33 11.60
N ASN A 124 5.52 1.64 11.91
CA ASN A 124 4.45 0.66 12.05
C ASN A 124 3.43 0.70 10.91
N ASN A 125 3.73 1.44 9.83
CA ASN A 125 2.85 1.52 8.67
C ASN A 125 2.69 0.14 8.00
N SER A 126 1.49 -0.44 8.08
CA SER A 126 1.19 -1.76 7.53
C SER A 126 1.29 -1.79 6.01
N ASP A 127 0.86 -0.71 5.34
CA ASP A 127 0.79 -0.65 3.88
C ASP A 127 2.20 -0.65 3.29
N VAL A 128 3.11 0.13 3.88
CA VAL A 128 4.51 0.17 3.46
C VAL A 128 5.21 -1.17 3.69
N LYS A 129 4.98 -1.83 4.84
CA LYS A 129 5.54 -3.16 5.12
C LYS A 129 5.06 -4.21 4.12
N ASN A 130 3.74 -4.27 3.90
CA ASN A 130 3.15 -5.20 2.94
C ASN A 130 3.67 -4.99 1.52
N LEU A 131 3.86 -3.73 1.11
CA LEU A 131 4.41 -3.41 -0.21
C LEU A 131 5.87 -3.85 -0.35
N LYS A 132 6.67 -3.67 0.71
CA LYS A 132 8.07 -4.12 0.75
C LYS A 132 8.17 -5.65 0.63
N ASP A 133 7.33 -6.38 1.35
CA ASP A 133 7.27 -7.84 1.27
C ASP A 133 6.84 -8.32 -0.12
N ALA A 134 5.85 -7.65 -0.73
CA ALA A 134 5.41 -7.95 -2.09
C ALA A 134 6.56 -7.78 -3.11
N PHE A 135 7.31 -6.69 -3.02
CA PHE A 135 8.46 -6.45 -3.89
C PHE A 135 9.58 -7.47 -3.67
N ALA A 136 9.87 -7.84 -2.43
CA ALA A 136 10.85 -8.87 -2.13
C ALA A 136 10.47 -10.22 -2.76
N LYS A 137 9.19 -10.60 -2.67
CA LYS A 137 8.66 -11.81 -3.32
C LYS A 137 8.84 -11.75 -4.84
N THR A 138 8.49 -10.62 -5.47
CA THR A 138 8.65 -10.46 -6.92
C THR A 138 10.12 -10.53 -7.36
N VAL A 139 11.05 -9.94 -6.60
CA VAL A 139 12.49 -10.04 -6.88
C VAL A 139 12.96 -11.48 -6.80
N GLN A 140 12.56 -12.21 -5.76
CA GLN A 140 12.89 -13.62 -5.61
C GLN A 140 12.37 -14.44 -6.81
N GLU A 141 11.12 -14.22 -7.21
CA GLU A 141 10.53 -14.87 -8.38
C GLU A 141 11.29 -14.58 -9.68
N GLN A 142 11.73 -13.34 -9.88
CA GLN A 142 12.52 -12.96 -11.05
C GLN A 142 13.92 -13.59 -11.04
N GLN A 143 14.57 -13.65 -9.88
CA GLN A 143 15.88 -14.31 -9.74
C GLN A 143 15.80 -15.81 -9.98
N GLU A 144 14.76 -16.47 -9.45
CA GLU A 144 14.48 -17.88 -9.72
C GLU A 144 14.25 -18.13 -11.22
N LYS A 145 13.42 -17.31 -11.88
CA LYS A 145 13.19 -17.40 -13.33
C LYS A 145 14.47 -17.18 -14.14
N ALA A 146 15.29 -16.19 -13.77
CA ALA A 146 16.55 -15.89 -14.45
C ALA A 146 17.58 -17.02 -14.31
N LYS A 147 17.69 -17.60 -13.12
CA LYS A 147 18.55 -18.77 -12.86
C LYS A 147 18.15 -19.95 -13.75
N TYR A 148 16.85 -20.25 -13.82
CA TYR A 148 16.34 -21.30 -14.71
C TYR A 148 16.69 -21.05 -16.18
N LYS A 149 16.48 -19.82 -16.68
CA LYS A 149 16.80 -19.47 -18.08
C LYS A 149 18.30 -19.66 -18.41
N LEU A 150 19.17 -19.34 -17.46
CA LEU A 150 20.62 -19.53 -17.61
C LEU A 150 21.00 -21.02 -17.65
N GLU A 151 20.38 -21.84 -16.80
CA GLU A 151 20.59 -23.30 -16.77
C GLU A 151 20.14 -23.97 -18.08
N VAL A 152 19.02 -23.52 -18.67
CA VAL A 152 18.52 -23.96 -19.98
C VAL A 152 19.49 -23.60 -21.11
N THR A 153 20.02 -22.38 -21.11
CA THR A 153 20.97 -21.91 -22.13
C THR A 153 22.28 -22.71 -22.11
N ASN A 154 22.77 -23.04 -20.92
CA ASN A 154 24.00 -23.83 -20.76
C ASN A 154 23.82 -25.31 -21.13
N ALA A 155 22.61 -25.86 -21.03
CA ALA A 155 22.30 -27.22 -21.47
C ALA A 155 22.24 -27.35 -23.01
N LYS A 156 21.83 -26.31 -23.74
CA LYS A 156 21.80 -26.29 -25.22
C LYS A 156 23.20 -26.22 -25.84
N ASN A 157 24.16 -25.61 -25.16
CA ASN A 157 25.56 -25.50 -25.63
C ASN A 157 26.44 -26.71 -25.27
N GLY A 158 25.94 -27.64 -24.45
CA GLY A 158 26.60 -28.88 -24.07
C GLY A 158 26.16 -30.07 -24.93
N GLN A 159 26.46 -30.03 -26.23
CA GLN A 159 26.16 -31.14 -27.13
C GLN A 159 27.09 -32.33 -26.82
N ASN A 160 26.60 -33.26 -25.99
CA ASN A 160 26.90 -34.70 -26.02
C ASN A 160 26.23 -35.39 -24.84
N CYS A 161 25.30 -36.32 -25.12
CA CYS A 161 25.33 -37.63 -24.48
C CYS A 161 24.56 -38.62 -25.36
N LYS A 162 25.33 -39.62 -25.78
CA LYS A 162 24.94 -40.78 -26.56
C LYS A 162 23.97 -41.66 -25.79
N ASP A 163 23.23 -42.44 -26.56
CA ASP A 163 22.51 -43.63 -26.15
C ASP A 163 23.25 -44.43 -25.08
N SER A 164 22.56 -44.75 -23.99
CA SER A 164 22.91 -45.92 -23.18
C SER A 164 21.70 -46.41 -22.38
N ASN A 165 21.15 -47.53 -22.85
CA ASN A 165 20.43 -48.50 -22.05
C ASN A 165 21.24 -48.87 -20.79
N SER A 166 20.63 -48.79 -19.60
CA SER A 166 20.69 -49.85 -18.56
C SER A 166 19.93 -49.44 -17.30
N SER A 167 19.42 -50.46 -16.62
CA SER A 167 18.64 -50.51 -15.39
C SER A 167 19.14 -49.68 -14.19
N GLU A 168 18.17 -49.29 -13.35
CA GLU A 168 18.26 -48.82 -11.95
C GLU A 168 18.71 -47.40 -11.61
N ASN A 169 19.10 -46.54 -12.56
CA ASN A 169 19.29 -45.12 -12.24
C ASN A 169 18.02 -44.30 -12.51
N LEU A 170 17.48 -43.66 -11.47
CA LEU A 170 16.49 -42.59 -11.65
C LEU A 170 17.13 -41.48 -12.50
N LEU A 171 16.39 -41.02 -13.50
CA LEU A 171 16.72 -39.82 -14.25
C LEU A 171 16.87 -38.65 -13.28
N THR A 172 17.77 -37.74 -13.62
CA THR A 172 17.87 -36.42 -13.00
C THR A 172 16.80 -35.49 -13.60
N GLN A 173 16.42 -34.44 -12.87
CA GLN A 173 15.49 -33.42 -13.38
C GLN A 173 16.01 -32.77 -14.67
N LYS A 174 17.35 -32.67 -14.82
CA LYS A 174 18.02 -32.21 -16.04
C LYS A 174 17.75 -33.14 -17.23
N GLN A 175 17.90 -34.45 -17.05
CA GLN A 175 17.62 -35.42 -18.12
C GLN A 175 16.14 -35.45 -18.48
N ALA A 176 15.26 -35.33 -17.48
CA ALA A 176 13.82 -35.23 -17.72
C ALA A 176 13.45 -33.98 -18.52
N TYR A 177 14.05 -32.84 -18.20
CA TYR A 177 13.85 -31.60 -18.96
C TYR A 177 14.35 -31.72 -20.41
N GLN A 178 15.49 -32.37 -20.63
CA GLN A 178 15.99 -32.64 -21.99
C GLN A 178 15.00 -33.48 -22.82
N ILE A 179 14.34 -34.45 -22.21
CA ILE A 179 13.31 -35.25 -22.89
C ILE A 179 12.14 -34.37 -23.36
N VAL A 180 11.68 -33.44 -22.52
CA VAL A 180 10.67 -32.44 -22.89
C VAL A 180 11.19 -31.54 -24.01
N CYS A 181 12.40 -31.02 -23.89
CA CYS A 181 12.98 -30.14 -24.91
C CYS A 181 13.20 -30.79 -26.28
N ASN A 182 13.49 -32.08 -26.31
CA ASN A 182 13.61 -32.81 -27.57
C ASN A 182 12.25 -33.01 -28.25
N LYS A 183 11.15 -32.94 -27.50
CA LYS A 183 9.79 -33.16 -28.01
C LYS A 183 9.12 -31.88 -28.49
N PHE A 184 9.33 -30.77 -27.77
CA PHE A 184 8.69 -29.49 -28.05
C PHE A 184 9.70 -28.49 -28.61
N THR A 185 9.41 -27.94 -29.78
CA THR A 185 10.27 -26.93 -30.45
C THR A 185 10.47 -25.67 -29.62
N ASP A 186 9.48 -25.30 -28.80
CA ASP A 186 9.49 -24.12 -27.96
C ASP A 186 9.71 -24.46 -26.48
N CYS A 187 10.69 -25.31 -26.19
CA CYS A 187 10.83 -25.85 -24.83
C CYS A 187 11.16 -24.82 -23.73
N ASP A 188 11.49 -23.60 -24.14
CA ASP A 188 11.74 -22.46 -23.26
C ASP A 188 10.47 -22.00 -22.52
N ILE A 189 9.29 -22.44 -22.96
CA ILE A 189 8.01 -22.16 -22.29
C ILE A 189 7.76 -23.08 -21.08
N PHE A 190 8.44 -24.23 -21.01
CA PHE A 190 8.25 -25.20 -19.93
C PHE A 190 9.15 -24.88 -18.74
N VAL A 191 8.54 -24.57 -17.60
CA VAL A 191 9.21 -24.37 -16.31
C VAL A 191 9.00 -25.58 -15.40
N PRO A 192 10.02 -26.08 -14.68
CA PRO A 192 9.82 -27.15 -13.71
C PRO A 192 8.88 -26.70 -12.58
N LYS A 193 7.97 -27.59 -12.18
CA LYS A 193 6.90 -27.31 -11.22
C LYS A 193 7.47 -26.71 -9.92
N ARG A 194 6.88 -25.60 -9.46
CA ARG A 194 7.13 -24.99 -8.15
C ARG A 194 6.48 -25.81 -7.02
N SER A 195 7.01 -25.69 -5.81
CA SER A 195 6.52 -26.40 -4.62
C SER A 195 5.15 -25.93 -4.10
N ASP A 196 4.59 -24.84 -4.64
CA ASP A 196 3.36 -24.17 -4.21
C ASP A 196 2.14 -24.48 -5.08
N TYR A 197 2.28 -25.29 -6.13
CA TYR A 197 1.16 -25.74 -6.96
C TYR A 197 0.41 -26.87 -6.26
N SER A 198 -0.62 -26.50 -5.49
CA SER A 198 -1.44 -27.34 -4.60
C SER A 198 -2.55 -28.09 -5.32
N ASP A 199 -2.19 -28.83 -6.38
CA ASP A 199 -3.13 -29.74 -7.03
C ASP A 199 -2.88 -31.14 -6.49
N GLU A 200 -3.92 -31.78 -5.94
CA GLU A 200 -3.84 -33.08 -5.24
C GLU A 200 -3.20 -34.15 -6.13
N MET A 201 -3.47 -34.09 -7.45
CA MET A 201 -2.84 -34.93 -8.46
C MET A 201 -1.35 -34.65 -8.66
N ALA A 202 -0.91 -33.40 -8.52
CA ALA A 202 0.48 -33.01 -8.72
C ALA A 202 1.35 -33.32 -7.49
N GLU A 203 0.77 -33.46 -6.30
CA GLU A 203 1.44 -34.03 -5.12
C GLU A 203 1.60 -35.56 -5.26
N GLN A 204 0.53 -36.26 -5.68
CA GLN A 204 0.59 -37.69 -5.96
C GLN A 204 1.56 -38.03 -7.11
N ALA A 205 1.61 -37.19 -8.14
CA ALA A 205 2.51 -37.34 -9.28
C ALA A 205 3.97 -36.94 -8.97
N GLY A 206 4.21 -35.95 -8.10
CA GLY A 206 5.56 -35.42 -7.82
C GLY A 206 6.56 -36.45 -7.29
N ASN A 207 6.09 -37.54 -6.68
CA ASN A 207 6.94 -38.63 -6.23
C ASN A 207 7.47 -39.48 -7.39
N LYS A 208 6.66 -39.71 -8.42
CA LYS A 208 6.98 -40.59 -9.56
C LYS A 208 7.49 -39.84 -10.79
N TYR A 209 7.14 -38.56 -10.94
CA TYR A 209 7.41 -37.76 -12.12
C TYR A 209 8.22 -36.50 -11.79
N TYR A 210 9.03 -36.02 -12.72
CA TYR A 210 9.44 -34.63 -12.79
C TYR A 210 8.36 -33.85 -13.54
N LEU A 211 7.86 -32.78 -12.92
CA LEU A 211 6.72 -32.03 -13.43
C LEU A 211 7.21 -30.74 -14.08
N PHE A 212 6.65 -30.40 -15.24
CA PHE A 212 6.96 -29.20 -16.03
C PHE A 212 5.66 -28.54 -16.45
N TYR A 213 5.60 -27.22 -16.35
CA TYR A 213 4.42 -26.40 -16.50
C TYR A 213 4.66 -25.32 -17.55
N THR A 214 3.63 -24.94 -18.30
CA THR A 214 3.65 -23.77 -19.18
C THR A 214 2.31 -23.03 -19.09
N GLU A 215 2.37 -21.70 -19.02
CA GLU A 215 1.21 -20.78 -19.07
C GLU A 215 0.67 -20.62 -20.50
N ASP A 216 1.52 -20.86 -21.50
CA ASP A 216 1.16 -20.78 -22.90
C ASP A 216 0.95 -22.20 -23.45
N LYS A 217 -0.30 -22.54 -23.80
CA LYS A 217 -0.53 -23.63 -24.74
C LYS A 217 -0.31 -23.15 -26.17
N VAL A 218 0.30 -24.01 -26.96
CA VAL A 218 0.44 -23.93 -28.42
C VAL A 218 -0.94 -23.98 -29.14
N ASP A 219 -2.06 -24.22 -28.43
CA ASP A 219 -3.41 -24.42 -29.01
C ASP A 219 -4.59 -23.58 -28.45
N HIS A 220 -4.35 -22.62 -27.55
CA HIS A 220 -5.40 -21.73 -26.99
C HIS A 220 -6.54 -22.39 -26.17
N SER A 221 -6.37 -23.56 -25.56
CA SER A 221 -7.32 -24.07 -24.55
C SER A 221 -6.97 -23.59 -23.12
N ALA A 222 -7.98 -23.14 -22.37
CA ALA A 222 -7.89 -22.38 -21.11
C ALA A 222 -7.45 -23.18 -19.86
N THR A 223 -6.62 -24.20 -20.02
CA THR A 223 -6.07 -24.98 -18.91
C THR A 223 -4.55 -25.09 -19.02
N ASP A 224 -3.88 -24.63 -17.97
CA ASP A 224 -2.49 -24.92 -17.61
C ASP A 224 -2.00 -26.30 -18.11
N TYR A 225 -0.92 -26.34 -18.88
CA TYR A 225 -0.40 -27.59 -19.46
C TYR A 225 0.72 -28.15 -18.59
N LEU A 226 0.42 -29.21 -17.85
CA LEU A 226 1.34 -29.90 -16.96
C LEU A 226 1.85 -31.19 -17.62
N ILE A 227 3.15 -31.28 -17.83
CA ILE A 227 3.85 -32.48 -18.32
C ILE A 227 4.57 -33.15 -17.17
N GLY A 228 4.37 -34.46 -17.02
CA GLY A 228 5.16 -35.31 -16.15
C GLY A 228 6.12 -36.20 -16.94
N VAL A 229 7.39 -36.21 -16.55
CA VAL A 229 8.39 -37.17 -17.05
C VAL A 229 8.66 -38.21 -15.97
N ASP A 230 8.40 -39.48 -16.27
CA ASP A 230 8.60 -40.56 -15.30
C ASP A 230 10.07 -40.66 -14.92
N LYS A 231 10.36 -40.61 -13.61
CA LYS A 231 11.73 -40.57 -13.09
C LYS A 231 12.54 -41.82 -13.43
N LYS A 232 11.91 -42.95 -13.71
CA LYS A 232 12.61 -44.21 -14.02
C LYS A 232 12.72 -44.45 -15.51
N THR A 233 11.67 -44.13 -16.26
CA THR A 233 11.54 -44.53 -17.67
C THR A 233 11.75 -43.39 -18.66
N GLY A 234 11.65 -42.13 -18.21
CA GLY A 234 11.73 -40.96 -19.07
C GLY A 234 10.50 -40.78 -19.97
N ILE A 235 9.46 -41.59 -19.80
CA ILE A 235 8.24 -41.46 -20.58
C ILE A 235 7.51 -40.20 -20.14
N MET A 236 7.08 -39.40 -21.12
CA MET A 236 6.29 -38.19 -20.90
C MET A 236 4.80 -38.49 -20.81
N TYR A 237 4.12 -37.73 -19.97
CA TYR A 237 2.70 -37.80 -19.73
C TYR A 237 2.10 -36.40 -19.62
N GLU A 238 0.92 -36.19 -20.19
CA GLU A 238 0.06 -35.06 -19.88
C GLU A 238 -0.69 -35.37 -18.59
N ILE A 239 -0.67 -34.41 -17.66
CA ILE A 239 -1.34 -34.50 -16.37
C ILE A 239 -2.42 -33.43 -16.35
N TYR A 240 -3.67 -33.85 -16.47
CA TYR A 240 -4.84 -32.98 -16.39
C TYR A 240 -5.50 -33.16 -15.02
N GLY A 241 -5.94 -32.07 -14.38
CA GLY A 241 -6.46 -32.12 -13.01
C GLY A 241 -7.70 -33.00 -12.79
N HIS A 242 -8.44 -33.34 -13.85
CA HIS A 242 -9.64 -34.21 -13.77
C HIS A 242 -9.67 -35.39 -14.76
N ASP A 243 -8.71 -35.47 -15.68
CA ASP A 243 -8.66 -36.50 -16.73
C ASP A 243 -7.52 -37.52 -16.47
N PRO A 244 -7.63 -38.76 -16.99
CA PRO A 244 -6.59 -39.76 -16.82
C PRO A 244 -5.26 -39.32 -17.43
N ILE A 245 -4.16 -39.57 -16.69
CA ILE A 245 -2.78 -39.30 -17.12
C ILE A 245 -2.52 -39.95 -18.49
N LYS A 246 -2.29 -39.12 -19.51
CA LYS A 246 -2.18 -39.58 -20.90
C LYS A 246 -0.71 -39.61 -21.33
N ARG A 247 -0.25 -40.76 -21.81
CA ARG A 247 1.11 -40.89 -22.34
C ARG A 247 1.27 -40.02 -23.59
N ILE A 248 2.36 -39.25 -23.65
CA ILE A 248 2.77 -38.50 -24.84
C ILE A 248 3.65 -39.45 -25.68
N SER A 249 3.17 -39.82 -26.87
CA SER A 249 3.93 -40.58 -27.88
C SER A 249 4.83 -39.65 -28.67
#